data_AF-A0A0B1SP14-F1
#
_entry.id   AF-A0A0B1SP14-F1
#
_cell.length_a   1.000
_cell.length_b   1.000
_cell.length_c   1.000
_cell.angle_alpha   90.00
_cell.angle_beta   90.00
_cell.angle_gamma   90.00
#
_symmetry.space_group_name_H-M   'P 1'
#
loop_
_entity.id
_entity.type
_entity.pdbx_description
1 polymer ?
#
loop_
_entity_poly.entity_id
_entity_poly.type
_entity_poly.pdbx_seq_one_letter_code
_entity_poly.pdbx_strand_id
1 'polypeptide(L)'
;MFRLTVLTLLVALAASFPTDREDTNFCMDKKAPGLFSQGCSSNVTICNSYGRELWLLCPFGLIFDGTLEECVDYRITGECSAEDKETKGWYPGYGRSA
;
A
#
# COMPACT_ATOMS: atom_id res chain seq x y z
N MET A 1 17.50 -33.70 20.97
CA MET A 1 17.24 -32.25 21.14
C MET A 1 17.93 -31.41 20.07
N PHE A 2 19.17 -31.70 19.66
CA PHE A 2 19.87 -31.02 18.56
C PHE A 2 19.17 -31.05 17.19
N ARG A 3 18.43 -32.13 16.88
CA ARG A 3 17.71 -32.25 15.60
C ARG A 3 16.57 -31.23 15.46
N LEU A 4 15.83 -30.97 16.54
CA LEU A 4 14.75 -29.98 16.53
C LEU A 4 15.29 -28.57 16.42
N THR A 5 16.37 -28.23 17.12
CA THR A 5 16.98 -26.89 17.07
C THR A 5 17.58 -26.58 15.69
N VAL A 6 18.21 -27.58 15.05
CA VAL A 6 18.73 -27.45 13.68
C VAL A 6 17.58 -27.28 12.69
N LEU A 7 16.49 -28.05 12.81
CA LEU A 7 15.32 -27.89 11.95
C LEU A 7 14.67 -26.51 12.11
N THR A 8 14.53 -25.99 13.33
CA THR A 8 13.97 -24.65 13.56
C THR A 8 14.85 -23.53 13.00
N LEU A 9 16.19 -23.67 13.12
CA LEU A 9 17.15 -22.72 12.52
C LEU A 9 17.07 -22.73 10.99
N LEU A 10 17.03 -23.91 10.38
CA LEU A 10 16.91 -24.05 8.93
C LEU A 10 15.59 -23.46 8.39
N VAL A 11 14.48 -23.65 9.11
CA VAL A 11 13.17 -23.06 8.75
C VAL A 11 13.21 -21.52 8.85
N ALA A 12 13.89 -20.95 9.86
CA ALA A 12 14.03 -19.49 9.97
C ALA A 12 14.91 -18.89 8.87
N LEU A 13 15.95 -19.60 8.41
CA LEU A 13 16.76 -19.19 7.25
C LEU A 13 16.02 -19.33 5.91
N ALA A 14 15.11 -20.30 5.79
CA ALA A 14 14.31 -20.53 4.59
C ALA A 14 12.98 -19.75 4.57
N ALA A 15 12.56 -19.20 5.71
CA ALA A 15 11.42 -18.29 5.80
C ALA A 15 11.84 -16.93 5.22
N SER A 16 11.97 -16.87 3.90
CA SER A 16 11.70 -15.65 3.16
C SER A 16 10.28 -15.21 3.55
N PHE A 17 10.16 -14.20 4.39
CA PHE A 17 8.89 -13.48 4.48
C PHE A 17 8.50 -13.12 3.04
N PRO A 18 7.27 -13.42 2.59
CA PRO A 18 6.86 -13.04 1.25
C PRO A 18 6.74 -11.52 1.22
N THR A 19 7.84 -10.84 0.90
CA THR A 19 7.80 -9.53 0.24
C THR A 19 7.67 -9.78 -1.25
N ASP A 20 6.65 -10.52 -1.66
CA ASP A 20 6.35 -10.76 -3.08
C ASP A 20 5.56 -9.56 -3.63
N ARG A 21 6.17 -8.39 -3.50
CA ARG A 21 5.91 -7.26 -4.37
C ARG A 21 7.25 -7.05 -5.07
N GLU A 22 7.28 -7.36 -6.35
CA GLU A 22 8.46 -7.20 -7.20
C GLU A 22 8.94 -5.75 -7.03
N ASP A 23 10.16 -5.58 -6.51
CA ASP A 23 10.78 -4.25 -6.40
C ASP A 23 10.76 -3.63 -7.79
N THR A 24 9.91 -2.62 -7.99
CA THR A 24 9.86 -1.91 -9.27
C THR A 24 11.01 -0.91 -9.30
N ASN A 25 11.33 -0.36 -10.48
CA ASN A 25 12.27 0.76 -10.58
C ASN A 25 11.59 2.11 -10.32
N PHE A 26 10.36 2.13 -9.78
CA PHE A 26 9.56 3.35 -9.63
C PHE A 26 10.29 4.38 -8.76
N CYS A 27 10.85 3.99 -7.62
CA CYS A 27 11.58 4.93 -6.77
C CYS A 27 12.93 5.40 -7.37
N MET A 28 13.56 4.58 -8.22
CA MET A 28 14.73 5.00 -8.98
C MET A 28 14.37 6.04 -10.05
N ASP A 29 13.20 5.89 -10.69
CA ASP A 29 12.71 6.79 -11.73
C ASP A 29 12.24 8.14 -11.18
N LYS A 30 11.67 8.16 -9.97
CA LYS A 30 11.20 9.40 -9.31
C LYS A 30 12.33 10.33 -8.89
N LYS A 31 13.55 9.83 -8.71
CA LYS A 31 14.77 10.59 -8.33
C LYS A 31 14.67 11.40 -7.02
N ALA A 32 13.61 11.21 -6.23
CA ALA A 32 13.41 11.88 -4.95
C ALA A 32 12.70 10.95 -3.96
N PRO A 33 13.09 10.96 -2.67
CA PRO A 33 12.34 10.27 -1.63
C PRO A 33 10.99 10.95 -1.41
N GLY A 34 10.01 10.20 -0.93
CA GLY A 34 8.67 10.73 -0.67
C GLY A 34 7.58 9.68 -0.64
N LEU A 35 6.35 10.14 -0.48
CA LEU A 35 5.14 9.31 -0.54
C LEU A 35 4.46 9.55 -1.89
N PHE A 36 3.99 8.49 -2.52
CA PHE A 36 3.39 8.55 -3.84
C PHE A 36 2.03 7.87 -3.84
N SER A 37 1.02 8.59 -4.33
CA SER A 37 -0.32 8.05 -4.59
C SER A 37 -0.30 7.14 -5.83
N GLN A 38 -1.21 6.17 -5.82
CA GLN A 38 -1.46 5.26 -6.94
C GLN A 38 -2.86 5.52 -7.54
N GLY A 39 -3.28 6.79 -7.59
CA GLY A 39 -4.63 7.21 -7.96
C GLY A 39 -5.66 6.90 -6.86
N CYS A 40 -6.90 6.59 -7.25
CA CYS A 40 -8.00 6.23 -6.34
C CYS A 40 -7.80 4.87 -5.62
N SER A 41 -6.72 4.77 -4.84
CA SER A 41 -6.24 3.56 -4.17
C SER A 41 -5.89 3.84 -2.72
N SER A 42 -6.04 2.81 -1.88
CA SER A 42 -5.53 2.82 -0.51
C SER A 42 -4.03 2.54 -0.45
N ASN A 43 -3.39 2.15 -1.55
CA ASN A 43 -1.96 1.86 -1.57
C ASN A 43 -1.13 3.14 -1.56
N VAL A 44 -0.07 3.14 -0.76
CA VAL A 44 0.95 4.19 -0.71
C VAL A 44 2.29 3.57 -1.07
N THR A 45 3.01 4.17 -2.02
CA THR A 45 4.41 3.83 -2.26
C THR A 45 5.30 4.84 -1.56
N ILE A 46 6.19 4.35 -0.69
CA ILE A 46 7.22 5.17 -0.04
C ILE A 46 8.55 4.90 -0.73
N CYS A 47 9.18 5.97 -1.21
CA CYS A 47 10.55 5.94 -1.70
C CYS A 47 11.50 6.47 -0.65
N ASN A 48 12.54 5.70 -0.34
CA ASN A 48 13.66 6.20 0.45
C ASN A 48 14.76 6.80 -0.44
N SER A 49 15.76 7.41 0.19
CA SER A 49 16.91 8.04 -0.49
C SER A 49 17.80 7.06 -1.28
N TYR A 50 17.66 5.76 -1.04
CA TYR A 50 18.38 4.70 -1.75
C TYR A 50 17.60 4.15 -2.95
N GLY A 51 16.44 4.73 -3.28
CA GLY A 51 15.58 4.25 -4.36
C GLY A 51 14.88 2.92 -4.06
N ARG A 52 14.75 2.55 -2.77
CA ARG A 52 13.98 1.36 -2.36
C ARG A 52 12.52 1.72 -2.10
N GLU A 53 11.66 0.76 -2.41
CA GLU A 53 10.22 0.84 -2.27
C GLU A 53 9.76 0.23 -0.94
N LEU A 54 8.80 0.89 -0.29
CA LEU A 54 8.00 0.32 0.78
C LEU A 54 6.53 0.61 0.50
N TRP A 55 5.70 -0.43 0.51
CA TRP A 55 4.26 -0.29 0.27
C TRP A 55 3.48 -0.31 1.58
N LEU A 56 2.67 0.71 1.80
CA LEU A 56 1.72 0.78 2.90
C LEU A 56 0.28 0.79 2.37
N LEU A 57 -0.66 0.53 3.27
CA LEU A 57 -2.08 0.64 3.00
C LEU A 57 -2.71 1.66 3.95
N CYS A 58 -3.53 2.55 3.41
CA CYS A 58 -4.40 3.40 4.22
C CYS A 58 -5.37 2.54 5.05
N PRO A 59 -5.58 2.89 6.33
CA PRO A 59 -6.51 2.19 7.19
C PRO A 59 -7.96 2.42 6.75
N PHE A 60 -8.87 1.52 7.15
CA PHE A 60 -10.32 1.64 6.96
C PHE A 60 -10.78 1.84 5.50
N GLY A 61 -9.97 1.46 4.52
CA GLY A 61 -10.30 1.64 3.09
C GLY A 61 -10.25 3.10 2.62
N LEU A 62 -9.61 3.99 3.40
CA LEU A 62 -9.34 5.37 2.98
C LEU A 62 -8.40 5.39 1.77
N ILE A 63 -8.39 6.51 1.06
CA ILE A 63 -7.60 6.75 -0.16
C ILE A 63 -6.47 7.70 0.17
N PHE A 64 -5.27 7.38 -0.30
CA PHE A 64 -4.12 8.25 -0.09
C PHE A 64 -4.16 9.39 -1.10
N ASP A 65 -4.27 10.63 -0.60
CA ASP A 65 -4.20 11.83 -1.40
C ASP A 65 -2.74 12.29 -1.50
N GLY A 66 -2.15 12.22 -2.70
CA GLY A 66 -0.76 12.59 -2.90
C GLY A 66 -0.49 14.08 -2.77
N THR A 67 -1.52 14.92 -2.81
CA THR A 67 -1.39 16.38 -2.65
C THR A 67 -1.37 16.77 -1.18
N LEU A 68 -2.16 16.08 -0.35
CA LEU A 68 -2.23 16.30 1.10
C LEU A 68 -1.21 15.45 1.88
N GLU A 69 -0.69 14.39 1.25
CA GLU A 69 0.09 13.31 1.88
C GLU A 69 -0.67 12.62 3.04
N GLU A 70 -1.99 12.49 2.90
CA GLU A 70 -2.88 11.96 3.94
C GLU A 70 -3.88 10.94 3.40
N CYS A 71 -4.31 10.01 4.27
CA CYS A 71 -5.41 9.09 3.97
C CYS A 71 -6.75 9.77 4.25
N VAL A 72 -7.55 9.97 3.21
CA VAL A 72 -8.83 10.69 3.25
C VAL A 72 -9.96 9.85 2.68
N ASP A 73 -11.21 10.26 2.92
CA ASP A 73 -12.38 9.56 2.41
C ASP A 73 -12.48 9.65 0.88
N TYR A 74 -12.83 8.54 0.22
CA TYR A 74 -12.92 8.46 -1.24
C TYR A 74 -13.92 9.46 -1.85
N ARG A 75 -14.89 9.95 -1.06
CA ARG A 75 -15.89 10.93 -1.50
C ARG A 75 -15.31 12.32 -1.65
N ILE A 76 -14.30 12.68 -0.84
CA ILE A 76 -13.76 14.04 -0.76
C ILE A 76 -12.43 14.22 -1.50
N THR A 77 -11.64 13.17 -1.65
CA THR A 77 -10.36 13.25 -2.37
C THR A 77 -10.53 13.59 -3.85
N GLY A 78 -9.54 14.30 -4.39
CA GLY A 78 -9.39 14.55 -5.82
C GLY A 78 -8.81 13.37 -6.60
N GLU A 79 -8.25 12.36 -5.93
CA GLU A 79 -7.66 11.16 -6.54
C GLU A 79 -8.72 10.24 -7.18
N CYS A 80 -9.99 10.37 -6.76
CA CYS A 80 -11.10 9.54 -7.21
C CYS A 80 -12.04 10.30 -8.15
N SER A 81 -12.37 9.68 -9.28
CA SER A 81 -13.35 10.16 -10.24
C SER A 81 -14.80 9.95 -9.77
N ALA A 82 -15.77 10.44 -10.54
CA ALA A 82 -17.19 10.18 -10.27
C ALA A 82 -17.54 8.68 -10.33
N GLU A 83 -16.95 7.97 -11.29
CA GLU A 83 -17.16 6.52 -11.49
C GLU A 83 -16.60 5.70 -10.32
N ASP A 84 -15.44 6.10 -9.80
CA ASP A 84 -14.84 5.48 -8.60
C ASP A 84 -15.74 5.65 -7.37
N LYS A 85 -16.38 6.82 -7.23
CA LYS A 85 -17.25 7.13 -6.10
C LYS A 85 -18.56 6.34 -6.16
N GLU A 86 -19.10 6.10 -7.36
CA GLU A 86 -20.30 5.30 -7.54
C GLU A 86 -20.05 3.82 -7.20
N THR A 87 -18.94 3.26 -7.71
CA THR A 87 -18.56 1.86 -7.45
C THR A 87 -18.20 1.61 -5.99
N LYS A 88 -17.44 2.51 -5.36
CA LYS A 88 -17.08 2.36 -3.93
C LYS A 88 -18.26 2.57 -2.97
N GLY A 89 -19.26 3.35 -3.38
CA GLY A 89 -20.52 3.49 -2.63
C GLY A 89 -21.42 2.26 -2.66
N TRP A 90 -21.12 1.24 -3.47
CA TRP A 90 -21.90 0.00 -3.57
C TRP A 90 -21.31 -1.17 -2.75
N TYR A 91 -20.14 -1.01 -2.11
CA TYR A 91 -19.58 -2.06 -1.26
C TYR A 91 -20.57 -2.44 -0.13
N PRO A 92 -20.95 -3.73 0.00
CA PRO A 92 -21.91 -4.17 1.02
C PRO A 92 -21.26 -4.03 2.40
N GLY A 93 -21.56 -2.93 3.09
CA GLY A 93 -21.02 -2.61 4.42
C GLY A 93 -20.89 -1.11 4.70
N TYR A 94 -20.80 -0.27 3.67
CA TYR A 94 -20.87 1.18 3.80
C TYR A 94 -22.18 1.64 3.18
N GLY A 95 -23.21 1.78 4.03
CA GLY A 95 -24.57 2.11 3.60
C GLY A 95 -24.62 3.33 2.69
N ARG A 96 -25.45 3.21 1.64
CA ARG A 96 -25.86 4.31 0.78
C ARG A 96 -26.77 5.24 1.60
N SER A 97 -26.19 6.20 2.32
CA SER A 97 -26.97 7.24 2.99
C SER A 97 -27.58 8.14 1.93
N ALA A 98 -28.91 8.10 1.84
CA ALA A 98 -29.74 8.98 1.03
C ALA A 98 -29.62 10.45 1.44
#